data_AF-A0A7G9R2K1-F1
#
_entry.id   AF-A0A7G9R2K1-F1
#
_cell.length_a   1.000
_cell.length_b   1.000
_cell.length_c   1.000
_cell.angle_alpha   90.00
_cell.angle_beta   90.00
_cell.angle_gamma   90.00
#
_symmetry.space_group_name_H-M   'P 1'
#
loop_
_entity.id
_entity.type
_entity.pdbx_description
1 polymer ?
#
loop_
_entity_poly.entity_id
_entity_poly.type
_entity_poly.pdbx_seq_one_letter_code
_entity_poly.pdbx_strand_id
1 'polypeptide(L)'
;MARYTPRHAPRHAAPRRPLGRTAVSVVGRPLVSTSLVAAVATSGLALTGAFEDTATADSLTLAVDDTTTSASTQESEVAMEDATRVAADRSATNTQRSVAAAKVAAAERAEAAALARKRQAAQERAARAAERKRVLENAQEDPKSVARLLMPEYGFDESQWTCLDQLWIGESGWSWWAENSSSGAYGIPQSLPGSKMASVASDWRTNPVTQISWGLGYIRSSYGTPCNALAQWQARYPHWY
;
A
#
# COMPACT_ATOMS: atom_id res chain seq x y z
N MET A 1 -6.53 -49.26 -59.06
CA MET A 1 -7.83 -48.52 -59.11
C MET A 1 -7.80 -47.51 -57.96
N ALA A 2 -8.03 -46.20 -58.04
CA ALA A 2 -8.21 -45.23 -59.12
C ALA A 2 -7.96 -43.81 -58.52
N ARG A 3 -7.14 -43.00 -59.23
CA ARG A 3 -7.24 -41.53 -59.55
C ARG A 3 -7.50 -40.52 -58.41
N TYR A 4 -6.55 -39.64 -58.06
CA TYR A 4 -6.18 -38.33 -58.65
C TYR A 4 -7.28 -37.24 -58.67
N THR A 5 -7.16 -36.31 -57.70
CA THR A 5 -7.30 -34.80 -57.61
C THR A 5 -8.15 -34.01 -58.63
N PRO A 6 -8.27 -32.66 -58.56
CA PRO A 6 -8.42 -31.65 -57.47
C PRO A 6 -9.67 -30.75 -57.77
N ARG A 7 -9.73 -29.49 -57.24
CA ARG A 7 -10.47 -28.27 -57.70
C ARG A 7 -11.35 -27.66 -56.59
N HIS A 8 -11.43 -26.37 -56.25
CA HIS A 8 -10.87 -25.09 -56.73
C HIS A 8 -11.04 -24.06 -55.58
N ALA A 9 -10.05 -23.19 -55.35
CA ALA A 9 -10.26 -21.77 -54.98
C ALA A 9 -10.38 -20.96 -56.31
N PRO A 10 -10.71 -19.63 -56.42
CA PRO A 10 -10.63 -18.56 -55.41
C PRO A 10 -11.62 -17.34 -55.59
N ARG A 11 -11.31 -16.23 -54.90
CA ARG A 11 -11.58 -14.79 -55.23
C ARG A 11 -13.01 -14.25 -55.12
N HIS A 12 -13.19 -13.28 -54.20
CA HIS A 12 -13.55 -11.92 -54.61
C HIS A 12 -12.71 -10.91 -53.83
N ALA A 13 -12.04 -10.04 -54.58
CA ALA A 13 -11.25 -8.92 -54.09
C ALA A 13 -12.09 -7.63 -54.18
N ALA A 14 -11.97 -6.82 -53.12
CA ALA A 14 -12.02 -5.34 -52.99
C ALA A 14 -13.03 -4.49 -53.81
N PRO A 15 -13.50 -3.39 -53.19
CA PRO A 15 -12.88 -2.12 -53.56
C PRO A 15 -12.35 -1.29 -52.36
N ARG A 16 -11.40 -0.40 -52.66
CA ARG A 16 -10.74 0.54 -51.75
C ARG A 16 -11.37 1.95 -51.81
N ARG A 17 -11.41 2.60 -50.63
CA ARG A 17 -11.32 4.07 -50.32
C ARG A 17 -12.51 4.99 -50.71
N PRO A 18 -12.70 6.20 -50.09
CA PRO A 18 -11.78 6.96 -49.20
C PRO A 18 -12.39 7.55 -47.89
N LEU A 19 -11.46 8.02 -47.03
CA LEU A 19 -11.47 9.14 -46.08
C LEU A 19 -12.81 9.67 -45.50
N GLY A 20 -12.95 9.56 -44.18
CA GLY A 20 -13.84 10.39 -43.36
C GLY A 20 -13.31 10.50 -41.94
N ARG A 21 -12.61 11.60 -41.64
CA ARG A 21 -12.21 11.98 -40.28
C ARG A 21 -13.49 12.38 -39.53
N THR A 22 -13.93 11.59 -38.56
CA THR A 22 -14.86 12.07 -37.54
C THR A 22 -14.09 12.29 -36.25
N ALA A 23 -13.71 13.56 -36.06
CA ALA A 23 -13.23 14.06 -34.78
C ALA A 23 -14.37 13.96 -33.77
N VAL A 24 -14.22 13.13 -32.74
CA VAL A 24 -15.04 13.25 -31.54
C VAL A 24 -14.40 14.34 -30.69
N SER A 25 -14.93 15.55 -30.82
CA SER A 25 -14.65 16.66 -29.91
C SER A 25 -15.26 16.33 -28.54
N VAL A 26 -14.45 15.79 -27.63
CA VAL A 26 -14.76 15.86 -26.21
C VAL A 26 -14.55 17.31 -25.79
N VAL A 27 -15.67 18.02 -25.62
CA VAL A 27 -15.72 19.37 -25.08
C VAL A 27 -15.20 19.31 -23.63
N GLY A 28 -13.92 19.64 -23.46
CA GLY A 28 -13.35 19.96 -22.16
C GLY A 28 -14.03 21.21 -21.62
N ARG A 29 -14.66 21.10 -20.45
CA ARG A 29 -15.17 22.27 -19.71
C ARG A 29 -13.99 22.97 -19.04
N PRO A 30 -13.88 24.31 -19.12
CA PRO A 30 -12.76 25.04 -18.55
C PRO A 30 -12.83 25.07 -17.01
N LEU A 31 -11.71 24.73 -16.37
CA LEU A 31 -11.43 25.04 -14.98
C LEU A 31 -11.17 26.55 -14.87
N VAL A 32 -12.14 27.31 -14.38
CA VAL A 32 -11.93 28.69 -13.95
C VAL A 32 -11.40 28.64 -12.52
N SER A 33 -10.08 28.74 -12.41
CA SER A 33 -9.37 29.06 -11.17
C SER A 33 -9.46 30.57 -10.96
N THR A 34 -10.28 31.01 -10.02
CA THR A 34 -10.19 32.37 -9.46
C THR A 34 -9.92 32.27 -7.97
N SER A 35 -8.63 32.28 -7.65
CA SER A 35 -8.10 32.73 -6.37
C SER A 35 -8.55 34.17 -6.12
N LEU A 36 -9.27 34.42 -5.02
CA LEU A 36 -9.28 35.75 -4.41
C LEU A 36 -9.11 35.61 -2.90
N VAL A 37 -7.97 36.12 -2.44
CA VAL A 37 -7.58 36.32 -1.05
C VAL A 37 -8.39 37.49 -0.50
N ALA A 38 -9.05 37.30 0.63
CA ALA A 38 -9.63 38.37 1.42
C ALA A 38 -8.55 38.97 2.33
N ALA A 39 -8.28 40.28 2.20
CA ALA A 39 -7.49 41.04 3.16
C ALA A 39 -8.02 42.49 3.29
N VAL A 40 -8.68 42.72 4.42
CA VAL A 40 -8.74 43.93 5.26
C VAL A 40 -8.57 45.31 4.62
N ALA A 41 -9.61 46.14 4.74
CA ALA A 41 -9.46 47.57 5.02
C ALA A 41 -10.71 48.06 5.80
N THR A 42 -10.55 48.25 7.11
CA THR A 42 -11.46 49.05 7.93
C THR A 42 -11.24 50.52 7.57
N SER A 43 -12.23 51.18 6.99
CA SER A 43 -12.24 52.64 6.83
C SER A 43 -13.69 53.10 6.96
N GLY A 44 -13.98 53.82 8.04
CA GLY A 44 -15.27 54.45 8.25
C GLY A 44 -15.53 55.50 7.17
N LEU A 45 -16.79 55.67 6.80
CA LEU A 45 -17.25 56.83 6.08
C LEU A 45 -18.66 57.18 6.56
N ALA A 46 -18.75 58.32 7.25
CA ALA A 46 -19.98 59.04 7.48
C ALA A 46 -20.45 59.63 6.14
N LEU A 47 -21.73 59.48 5.83
CA LEU A 47 -22.38 60.19 4.73
C LEU A 47 -23.45 61.12 5.33
N THR A 48 -23.01 62.33 5.67
CA THR A 48 -23.89 63.52 5.68
C THR A 48 -24.01 63.99 4.24
N GLY A 49 -25.21 63.91 3.67
CA GLY A 49 -25.54 64.42 2.35
C GLY A 49 -26.87 65.13 2.39
N ALA A 50 -26.82 66.44 2.54
CA ALA A 50 -27.94 67.33 2.29
C ALA A 50 -28.28 67.31 0.80
N PHE A 51 -29.56 67.12 0.48
CA PHE A 51 -30.14 67.52 -0.79
C PHE A 51 -31.33 68.41 -0.45
N GLU A 52 -31.10 69.72 -0.47
CA GLU A 52 -32.15 70.71 -0.69
C GLU A 52 -32.49 70.65 -2.18
N ASP A 53 -33.67 70.14 -2.51
CA ASP A 53 -34.35 70.52 -3.74
C ASP A 53 -35.79 70.92 -3.40
N THR A 54 -36.12 72.14 -3.80
CA THR A 54 -37.30 72.86 -3.36
C THR A 54 -38.41 72.61 -4.38
N ALA A 55 -39.13 71.50 -4.23
CA ALA A 55 -40.40 71.29 -4.90
C ALA A 55 -41.52 71.54 -3.89
N THR A 56 -42.35 72.55 -4.19
CA THR A 56 -43.55 72.90 -3.43
C THR A 56 -44.49 71.69 -3.38
N ALA A 57 -44.40 70.91 -2.32
CA ALA A 57 -45.42 69.96 -1.94
C ALA A 57 -46.67 70.76 -1.61
N ASP A 58 -47.74 70.57 -2.38
CA ASP A 58 -49.07 70.67 -1.81
C ASP A 58 -49.04 69.75 -0.60
N SER A 59 -49.04 70.34 0.61
CA SER A 59 -48.92 69.57 1.83
C SER A 59 -50.24 68.87 2.06
N LEU A 60 -50.44 67.76 1.35
CA LEU A 60 -51.27 66.69 1.85
C LEU A 60 -50.56 66.21 3.11
N THR A 61 -50.82 66.88 4.23
CA THR A 61 -50.48 66.38 5.54
C THR A 61 -51.27 65.10 5.70
N LEU A 62 -50.65 63.99 5.31
CA LEU A 62 -51.06 62.67 5.74
C LEU A 62 -50.86 62.72 7.27
N ALA A 63 -51.93 63.04 7.99
CA ALA A 63 -51.96 62.86 9.42
C ALA A 63 -51.84 61.35 9.63
N VAL A 64 -50.59 60.88 9.78
CA VAL A 64 -50.32 59.54 10.24
C VAL A 64 -50.80 59.53 11.68
N ASP A 65 -51.99 58.95 11.87
CA ASP A 65 -52.55 58.73 13.18
C ASP A 65 -51.58 57.84 13.97
N ASP A 66 -51.46 58.06 15.28
CA ASP A 66 -50.59 57.26 16.18
C ASP A 66 -50.88 55.75 16.05
N THR A 67 -52.13 55.44 15.70
CA THR A 67 -52.61 54.09 15.34
C THR A 67 -51.91 53.51 14.10
N THR A 68 -51.71 54.31 13.04
CA THR A 68 -51.01 53.90 11.81
C THR A 68 -49.51 53.75 12.03
N THR A 69 -48.88 54.63 12.82
CA THR A 69 -47.47 54.49 13.21
C THR A 69 -47.28 53.21 14.03
N SER A 70 -48.15 52.98 15.02
CA SER A 70 -48.14 51.78 15.87
C SER A 70 -48.43 50.49 15.10
N ALA A 71 -49.31 50.53 14.10
CA ALA A 71 -49.57 49.39 13.22
C ALA A 71 -48.34 49.08 12.34
N SER A 72 -47.70 50.11 11.77
CA SER A 72 -46.50 49.94 10.94
C SER A 72 -45.27 49.45 11.72
N THR A 73 -45.10 49.90 12.98
CA THR A 73 -44.05 49.39 13.86
C THR A 73 -44.31 47.95 14.26
N GLN A 74 -45.55 47.59 14.60
CA GLN A 74 -45.94 46.22 14.92
C GLN A 74 -45.74 45.26 13.74
N GLU A 75 -46.08 45.66 12.51
CA GLU A 75 -45.80 44.86 11.30
C GLU A 75 -44.29 44.69 11.04
N SER A 76 -43.48 45.73 11.31
CA SER A 76 -42.03 45.66 11.15
C SER A 76 -41.34 44.77 12.20
N GLU A 77 -41.84 44.73 13.43
CA GLU A 77 -41.36 43.85 14.50
C GLU A 77 -41.64 42.38 14.17
N VAL A 78 -42.86 42.08 13.70
CA VAL A 78 -43.25 40.73 13.26
C VAL A 78 -42.42 40.29 12.04
N ALA A 79 -42.15 41.19 11.09
CA ALA A 79 -41.31 40.91 9.93
C ALA A 79 -39.83 40.66 10.30
N MET A 80 -39.28 41.39 11.28
CA MET A 80 -37.93 41.14 11.80
C MET A 80 -37.85 39.80 12.56
N GLU A 81 -38.87 39.46 13.35
CA GLU A 81 -38.92 38.18 14.06
C GLU A 81 -38.97 36.99 13.09
N ASP A 82 -39.77 37.07 12.02
CA ASP A 82 -39.79 36.04 10.98
C ASP A 82 -38.45 35.96 10.23
N ALA A 83 -37.84 37.10 9.90
CA ALA A 83 -36.52 37.14 9.29
C ALA A 83 -35.43 36.50 10.19
N THR A 84 -35.47 36.73 11.50
CA THR A 84 -34.53 36.13 12.46
C THR A 84 -34.74 34.63 12.61
N ARG A 85 -35.99 34.14 12.68
CA ARG A 85 -36.32 32.71 12.71
C ARG A 85 -35.83 32.00 11.46
N VAL A 86 -36.14 32.55 10.29
CA VAL A 86 -35.71 31.98 9.01
C VAL A 86 -34.18 31.99 8.87
N ALA A 87 -33.50 33.04 9.37
CA ALA A 87 -32.04 33.08 9.42
C ALA A 87 -31.46 32.01 10.36
N ALA A 88 -32.07 31.79 11.53
CA ALA A 88 -31.67 30.75 12.47
C ALA A 88 -31.84 29.33 11.89
N ASP A 89 -32.97 29.06 11.23
CA ASP A 89 -33.24 27.77 10.58
C ASP A 89 -32.26 27.47 9.44
N ARG A 90 -31.94 28.48 8.64
CA ARG A 90 -30.92 28.37 7.58
C ARG A 90 -29.53 28.12 8.18
N SER A 91 -29.18 28.81 9.26
CA SER A 91 -27.91 28.60 9.98
C SER A 91 -27.81 27.18 10.56
N ALA A 92 -28.87 26.69 11.18
CA ALA A 92 -28.96 25.34 11.72
C ALA A 92 -28.84 24.28 10.61
N THR A 93 -29.55 24.46 9.50
CA THR A 93 -29.50 23.57 8.34
C THR A 93 -28.10 23.54 7.69
N ASN A 94 -27.47 24.71 7.54
CA ASN A 94 -26.12 24.82 7.01
C ASN A 94 -25.09 24.13 7.93
N THR A 95 -25.26 24.24 9.24
CA THR A 95 -24.42 23.55 10.23
C THR A 95 -24.60 22.03 10.17
N GLN A 96 -25.84 21.54 10.09
CA GLN A 96 -26.11 20.11 9.94
C GLN A 96 -25.50 19.56 8.65
N ARG A 97 -25.63 20.31 7.54
CA ARG A 97 -25.06 19.93 6.25
C ARG A 97 -23.53 19.92 6.26
N SER A 98 -22.89 20.88 6.91
CA SER A 98 -21.43 20.92 7.02
C SER A 98 -20.88 19.79 7.89
N VAL A 99 -21.56 19.45 9.00
CA VAL A 99 -21.22 18.31 9.84
C VAL A 99 -21.41 16.99 9.09
N ALA A 100 -22.51 16.82 8.34
CA ALA A 100 -22.73 15.63 7.52
C ALA A 100 -21.66 15.49 6.43
N ALA A 101 -21.34 16.57 5.72
CA ALA A 101 -20.29 16.59 4.71
C ALA A 101 -18.91 16.29 5.32
N ALA A 102 -18.60 16.84 6.49
CA ALA A 102 -17.35 16.56 7.20
C ALA A 102 -17.23 15.09 7.62
N LYS A 103 -18.33 14.46 8.07
CA LYS A 103 -18.36 13.03 8.42
C LYS A 103 -18.12 12.15 7.20
N VAL A 104 -18.75 12.44 6.06
CA VAL A 104 -18.52 11.72 4.81
C VAL A 104 -17.07 11.87 4.35
N ALA A 105 -16.54 13.10 4.33
CA ALA A 105 -15.16 13.35 3.96
C ALA A 105 -14.15 12.66 4.90
N ALA A 106 -14.46 12.57 6.20
CA ALA A 106 -13.64 11.85 7.17
C ALA A 106 -13.67 10.33 6.93
N ALA A 107 -14.84 9.76 6.61
CA ALA A 107 -14.97 8.33 6.28
C ALA A 107 -14.19 7.97 5.01
N GLU A 108 -14.32 8.77 3.94
CA GLU A 108 -13.57 8.58 2.69
C GLU A 108 -12.05 8.66 2.91
N ARG A 109 -11.59 9.61 3.72
CA ARG A 109 -10.16 9.72 4.09
C ARG A 109 -9.69 8.52 4.91
N ALA A 110 -10.52 8.01 5.82
CA ALA A 110 -10.19 6.83 6.62
C ALA A 110 -10.08 5.57 5.74
N GLU A 111 -10.99 5.38 4.79
CA GLU A 111 -10.95 4.27 3.83
C GLU A 111 -9.74 4.38 2.90
N ALA A 112 -9.44 5.57 2.37
CA ALA A 112 -8.26 5.81 1.55
C ALA A 112 -6.96 5.52 2.33
N ALA A 113 -6.87 5.96 3.59
CA ALA A 113 -5.74 5.66 4.46
C ALA A 113 -5.63 4.16 4.77
N ALA A 114 -6.75 3.47 4.99
CA ALA A 114 -6.76 2.01 5.19
C ALA A 114 -6.30 1.25 3.96
N LEU A 115 -6.72 1.66 2.75
CA LEU A 115 -6.27 1.08 1.48
C LEU A 115 -4.77 1.35 1.25
N ALA A 116 -4.30 2.55 1.55
CA ALA A 116 -2.87 2.89 1.47
C ALA A 116 -2.02 2.01 2.40
N ARG A 117 -2.43 1.83 3.67
CA ARG A 117 -1.75 0.93 4.62
C ARG A 117 -1.75 -0.52 4.14
N LYS A 118 -2.87 -1.01 3.60
CA LYS A 118 -2.95 -2.37 3.02
C LYS A 118 -1.98 -2.55 1.83
N ARG A 119 -1.89 -1.55 0.95
CA ARG A 119 -0.95 -1.56 -0.20
C ARG A 119 0.50 -1.54 0.28
N GLN A 120 0.85 -0.69 1.24
CA GLN A 120 2.19 -0.65 1.85
C GLN A 120 2.55 -2.00 2.48
N ALA A 121 1.68 -2.58 3.31
CA ALA A 121 1.91 -3.88 3.92
C ALA A 121 2.01 -5.02 2.89
N ALA A 122 1.32 -4.93 1.75
CA ALA A 122 1.47 -5.88 0.65
C ALA A 122 2.81 -5.72 -0.08
N GLN A 123 3.23 -4.48 -0.35
CA GLN A 123 4.52 -4.17 -0.97
C GLN A 123 5.69 -4.62 -0.08
N GLU A 124 5.64 -4.37 1.22
CA GLU A 124 6.66 -4.83 2.17
C GLU A 124 6.75 -6.35 2.24
N ARG A 125 5.61 -7.05 2.25
CA ARG A 125 5.58 -8.52 2.20
C ARG A 125 6.19 -9.05 0.90
N ALA A 126 5.85 -8.43 -0.23
CA ALA A 126 6.43 -8.79 -1.53
C ALA A 126 7.94 -8.52 -1.56
N ALA A 127 8.41 -7.40 -1.01
CA ALA A 127 9.82 -7.06 -0.92
C ALA A 127 10.60 -8.07 -0.05
N ARG A 128 10.06 -8.44 1.13
CA ARG A 128 10.65 -9.50 1.98
C ARG A 128 10.68 -10.86 1.31
N ALA A 129 9.64 -11.21 0.56
CA ALA A 129 9.59 -12.46 -0.20
C ALA A 129 10.62 -12.47 -1.34
N ALA A 130 10.79 -11.35 -2.04
CA ALA A 130 11.80 -11.20 -3.10
C ALA A 130 13.23 -11.27 -2.53
N GLU A 131 13.46 -10.64 -1.37
CA GLU A 131 14.72 -10.75 -0.62
C GLU A 131 15.03 -12.20 -0.26
N ARG A 132 14.08 -12.89 0.39
CA ARG A 132 14.22 -14.30 0.76
C ARG A 132 14.54 -15.16 -0.46
N LYS A 133 13.85 -14.93 -1.58
CA LYS A 133 14.10 -15.65 -2.84
C LYS A 133 15.53 -15.43 -3.34
N ARG A 134 16.00 -14.19 -3.35
CA ARG A 134 17.36 -13.85 -3.80
C ARG A 134 18.43 -14.55 -2.95
N VAL A 135 18.27 -14.57 -1.63
CA VAL A 135 19.21 -15.27 -0.73
C VAL A 135 19.24 -16.77 -1.02
N LEU A 136 18.07 -17.40 -1.22
CA LEU A 136 18.00 -18.82 -1.55
C LEU A 136 18.57 -19.16 -2.94
N GLU A 137 18.43 -18.26 -3.92
CA GLU A 137 19.02 -18.44 -5.25
C GLU A 137 20.55 -18.32 -5.21
N ASN A 138 21.09 -17.53 -4.29
CA ASN A 138 22.54 -17.35 -4.10
C ASN A 138 23.20 -18.41 -3.19
N ALA A 139 22.50 -19.50 -2.88
CA ALA A 139 22.92 -20.46 -1.85
C ALA A 139 24.28 -21.12 -2.11
N GLN A 140 24.68 -21.28 -3.37
CA GLN A 140 25.97 -21.89 -3.72
C GLN A 140 27.14 -20.95 -3.50
N GLU A 141 26.94 -19.64 -3.67
CA GLU A 141 27.98 -18.62 -3.45
C GLU A 141 28.05 -18.23 -1.97
N ASP A 142 26.90 -18.09 -1.32
CA ASP A 142 26.79 -17.71 0.09
C ASP A 142 25.82 -18.62 0.86
N PRO A 143 26.25 -19.83 1.21
CA PRO A 143 25.43 -20.74 2.02
C PRO A 143 25.22 -20.22 3.45
N LYS A 144 26.06 -19.32 3.94
CA LYS A 144 25.95 -18.76 5.31
C LYS A 144 24.70 -17.90 5.46
N SER A 145 24.41 -17.03 4.50
CA SER A 145 23.19 -16.21 4.55
C SER A 145 21.92 -17.06 4.47
N VAL A 146 21.93 -18.15 3.71
CA VAL A 146 20.83 -19.13 3.67
C VAL A 146 20.63 -19.77 5.04
N ALA A 147 21.70 -20.19 5.71
CA ALA A 147 21.59 -20.78 7.04
C ALA A 147 21.00 -19.79 8.06
N ARG A 148 21.49 -18.55 8.11
CA ARG A 148 20.93 -17.50 8.99
C ARG A 148 19.47 -17.22 8.70
N LEU A 149 19.10 -17.18 7.41
CA LEU A 149 17.73 -16.99 6.98
C LEU A 149 16.80 -18.12 7.45
N LEU A 150 17.28 -19.37 7.44
CA LEU A 150 16.48 -20.55 7.78
C LEU A 150 16.48 -20.89 9.27
N MET A 151 17.50 -20.51 10.03
CA MET A 151 17.64 -20.80 11.47
C MET A 151 16.36 -20.54 12.30
N PRO A 152 15.65 -19.40 12.15
CA PRO A 152 14.42 -19.14 12.90
C PRO A 152 13.30 -20.16 12.62
N GLU A 153 13.25 -20.74 11.42
CA GLU A 153 12.28 -21.79 11.06
C GLU A 153 12.50 -23.07 11.87
N TYR A 154 13.71 -23.27 12.41
CA TYR A 154 14.08 -24.39 13.26
C TYR A 154 14.09 -24.03 14.76
N GLY A 155 13.69 -22.81 15.11
CA GLY A 155 13.67 -22.32 16.49
C GLY A 155 15.04 -21.87 17.01
N PHE A 156 15.99 -21.61 16.11
CA PHE A 156 17.30 -21.08 16.48
C PHE A 156 17.32 -19.57 16.26
N ASP A 157 17.65 -18.84 17.32
CA ASP A 157 17.90 -17.41 17.23
C ASP A 157 19.36 -17.12 16.85
N GLU A 158 19.67 -15.84 16.66
CA GLU A 158 21.00 -15.35 16.30
C GLU A 158 22.08 -15.70 17.34
N SER A 159 21.73 -16.01 18.60
CA SER A 159 22.71 -16.43 19.61
C SER A 159 23.37 -17.77 19.27
N GLN A 160 22.67 -18.61 18.50
CA GLN A 160 23.17 -19.92 18.07
C GLN A 160 24.08 -19.85 16.84
N TRP A 161 24.16 -18.68 16.18
CA TRP A 161 24.85 -18.53 14.89
C TRP A 161 26.33 -18.88 14.99
N THR A 162 27.04 -18.32 15.98
CA THR A 162 28.47 -18.58 16.16
C THR A 162 28.77 -20.06 16.34
N CYS A 163 27.91 -20.78 17.06
CA CYS A 163 28.07 -22.22 17.27
C CYS A 163 27.85 -23.01 15.97
N LEU A 164 26.82 -22.65 15.20
CA LEU A 164 26.54 -23.26 13.91
C LEU A 164 27.68 -23.01 12.90
N ASP A 165 28.18 -21.78 12.83
CA ASP A 165 29.26 -21.40 11.93
C ASP A 165 30.53 -22.17 12.23
N GLN A 166 30.94 -22.25 13.50
CA GLN A 166 32.11 -23.04 13.89
C GLN A 166 31.93 -24.53 13.62
N LEU A 167 30.74 -25.08 13.91
CA LEU A 167 30.44 -26.47 13.64
C LEU A 167 30.63 -26.78 12.15
N TRP A 168 29.95 -26.06 11.26
CA TRP A 168 30.03 -26.35 9.82
C TRP A 168 31.33 -25.91 9.14
N ILE A 169 32.09 -24.97 9.74
CA ILE A 169 33.50 -24.75 9.37
C ILE A 169 34.30 -26.03 9.61
N GLY A 170 34.13 -26.65 10.78
CA GLY A 170 34.82 -27.90 11.14
C GLY A 170 34.41 -29.11 10.30
N GLU A 171 33.14 -29.18 9.91
CA GLU A 171 32.60 -30.29 9.10
C GLU A 171 33.04 -30.20 7.62
N SER A 172 32.86 -29.05 6.98
CA SER A 172 33.01 -28.94 5.52
C SER A 172 33.64 -27.63 5.03
N GLY A 173 33.95 -26.71 5.94
CA GLY A 173 34.31 -25.34 5.55
C GLY A 173 33.18 -24.62 4.81
N TRP A 174 31.92 -25.02 5.05
CA TRP A 174 30.73 -24.56 4.31
C TRP A 174 30.65 -24.98 2.83
N SER A 175 31.47 -25.94 2.39
CA SER A 175 31.41 -26.42 1.00
C SER A 175 30.27 -27.41 0.79
N TRP A 176 29.36 -27.10 -0.13
CA TRP A 176 28.23 -27.98 -0.46
C TRP A 176 28.62 -29.22 -1.27
N TRP A 177 29.82 -29.22 -1.85
CA TRP A 177 30.39 -30.36 -2.58
C TRP A 177 31.46 -31.10 -1.77
N ALA A 178 31.64 -30.77 -0.49
CA ALA A 178 32.55 -31.51 0.38
C ALA A 178 32.14 -32.99 0.43
N GLU A 179 33.10 -33.88 0.16
CA GLU A 179 32.93 -35.31 0.29
C GLU A 179 34.15 -35.89 1.00
N ASN A 180 33.93 -36.54 2.13
CA ASN A 180 35.01 -37.25 2.82
C ASN A 180 35.24 -38.59 2.11
N SER A 181 36.40 -38.77 1.47
CA SER A 181 36.70 -39.96 0.67
C SER A 181 36.73 -41.27 1.47
N SER A 182 37.01 -41.20 2.77
CA SER A 182 37.14 -42.37 3.63
C SER A 182 35.79 -42.87 4.15
N SER A 183 34.87 -41.94 4.46
CA SER A 183 33.56 -42.27 5.05
C SER A 183 32.38 -42.13 4.10
N GLY A 184 32.50 -41.32 3.04
CA GLY A 184 31.39 -40.95 2.15
C GLY A 184 30.44 -39.91 2.76
N ALA A 185 30.83 -39.24 3.85
CA ALA A 185 30.08 -38.10 4.38
C ALA A 185 30.06 -36.96 3.36
N TYR A 186 28.90 -36.31 3.17
CA TYR A 186 28.70 -35.36 2.08
C TYR A 186 28.02 -34.06 2.50
N GLY A 187 28.44 -32.96 1.87
CA GLY A 187 27.83 -31.65 1.89
C GLY A 187 28.13 -30.84 3.15
N ILE A 188 27.48 -29.69 3.26
CA ILE A 188 27.69 -28.74 4.37
C ILE A 188 27.61 -29.42 5.76
N PRO A 189 26.57 -30.21 6.07
CA PRO A 189 26.44 -30.85 7.38
C PRO A 189 27.18 -32.20 7.48
N GLN A 190 27.98 -32.59 6.48
CA GLN A 190 28.69 -33.89 6.42
C GLN A 190 27.79 -35.08 6.75
N SER A 191 26.66 -35.19 6.05
CA SER A 191 25.66 -36.24 6.32
C SER A 191 26.19 -37.63 5.92
N LEU A 192 26.02 -38.63 6.79
CA LEU A 192 26.40 -40.03 6.55
C LEU A 192 25.21 -41.00 6.69
N PRO A 193 24.80 -41.70 5.62
CA PRO A 193 25.11 -41.40 4.21
C PRO A 193 24.47 -40.09 3.75
N GLY A 194 25.10 -39.41 2.79
CA GLY A 194 24.60 -38.14 2.23
C GLY A 194 23.16 -38.22 1.69
N SER A 195 22.74 -39.40 1.23
CA SER A 195 21.38 -39.67 0.74
C SER A 195 20.28 -39.43 1.78
N LYS A 196 20.59 -39.33 3.07
CA LYS A 196 19.61 -38.93 4.11
C LYS A 196 19.00 -37.55 3.84
N MET A 197 19.74 -36.67 3.17
CA MET A 197 19.25 -35.34 2.79
C MET A 197 18.13 -35.37 1.74
N ALA A 198 17.94 -36.51 1.07
CA ALA A 198 16.82 -36.73 0.14
C ALA A 198 15.45 -36.68 0.82
N SER A 199 15.38 -36.77 2.15
CA SER A 199 14.13 -36.59 2.89
C SER A 199 13.58 -35.15 2.82
N VAL A 200 14.45 -34.17 2.50
CA VAL A 200 14.05 -32.77 2.30
C VAL A 200 13.71 -32.53 0.84
N ALA A 201 14.63 -32.85 -0.07
CA ALA A 201 14.42 -32.73 -1.52
C ALA A 201 15.39 -33.63 -2.31
N SER A 202 15.00 -34.03 -3.52
CA SER A 202 15.78 -34.93 -4.37
C SER A 202 17.09 -34.32 -4.92
N ASP A 203 17.22 -32.99 -4.91
CA ASP A 203 18.36 -32.24 -5.43
C ASP A 203 19.46 -31.97 -4.37
N TRP A 204 19.40 -32.67 -3.23
CA TRP A 204 20.30 -32.50 -2.08
C TRP A 204 21.79 -32.50 -2.42
N ARG A 205 22.20 -33.20 -3.48
CA ARG A 205 23.61 -33.30 -3.86
C ARG A 205 24.18 -31.97 -4.35
N THR A 206 23.37 -31.12 -4.99
CA THR A 206 23.83 -29.86 -5.60
C THR A 206 23.14 -28.63 -5.05
N ASN A 207 22.17 -28.80 -4.13
CA ASN A 207 21.40 -27.71 -3.56
C ASN A 207 21.78 -27.46 -2.08
N PRO A 208 22.54 -26.39 -1.77
CA PRO A 208 22.90 -26.05 -0.40
C PRO A 208 21.69 -25.74 0.48
N VAL A 209 20.59 -25.21 -0.06
CA VAL A 209 19.35 -24.97 0.69
C VAL A 209 18.82 -26.28 1.27
N THR A 210 18.82 -27.35 0.46
CA THR A 210 18.39 -28.68 0.87
C THR A 210 19.32 -29.25 1.95
N GLN A 211 20.64 -29.10 1.78
CA GLN A 211 21.63 -29.56 2.76
C GLN A 211 21.51 -28.83 4.10
N ILE A 212 21.41 -27.50 4.06
CA ILE A 212 21.24 -26.64 5.25
C ILE A 212 19.94 -26.97 5.96
N SER A 213 18.83 -27.11 5.23
CA SER A 213 17.53 -27.48 5.81
C SER A 213 17.59 -28.82 6.53
N TRP A 214 18.18 -29.83 5.90
CA TRP A 214 18.38 -31.13 6.52
C TRP A 214 19.29 -31.04 7.76
N GLY A 215 20.41 -30.32 7.65
CA GLY A 215 21.37 -30.14 8.74
C GLY A 215 20.77 -29.42 9.96
N LEU A 216 20.02 -28.34 9.75
CA LEU A 216 19.32 -27.63 10.83
C LEU A 216 18.26 -28.52 11.49
N GLY A 217 17.52 -29.29 10.69
CA GLY A 217 16.55 -30.27 11.19
C GLY A 217 17.20 -31.35 12.04
N TYR A 218 18.32 -31.90 11.58
CA TYR A 218 19.10 -32.89 12.30
C TYR A 218 19.65 -32.33 13.61
N ILE A 219 20.19 -31.11 13.59
CA ILE A 219 20.69 -30.45 14.79
C ILE A 219 19.59 -30.32 15.85
N ARG A 220 18.41 -29.86 15.41
CA ARG A 220 17.24 -29.71 16.28
C ARG A 220 16.82 -31.04 16.90
N SER A 221 16.73 -32.12 16.10
CA SER A 221 16.26 -33.41 16.59
C SER A 221 17.28 -34.12 17.48
N SER A 222 18.57 -33.98 17.20
CA SER A 222 19.62 -34.81 17.80
C SER A 222 20.35 -34.11 18.94
N TYR A 223 20.50 -32.79 18.89
CA TYR A 223 21.25 -32.02 19.91
C TYR A 223 20.39 -30.92 20.56
N GLY A 224 19.22 -30.64 20.01
CA GLY A 224 18.33 -29.56 20.46
C GLY A 224 18.78 -28.19 19.95
N THR A 225 20.08 -27.86 20.03
CA THR A 225 20.62 -26.55 19.60
C THR A 225 21.97 -26.67 18.89
N PRO A 226 22.35 -25.69 18.04
CA PRO A 226 23.68 -25.64 17.45
C PRO A 226 24.82 -25.59 18.47
N CYS A 227 24.65 -24.89 19.60
CA CYS A 227 25.69 -24.87 20.64
C CYS A 227 25.86 -26.22 21.34
N ASN A 228 24.77 -26.97 21.58
CA ASN A 228 24.88 -28.33 22.08
C ASN A 228 25.59 -29.25 21.06
N ALA A 229 25.26 -29.11 19.77
CA ALA A 229 25.92 -29.85 18.70
C ALA A 229 27.43 -29.56 18.65
N LEU A 230 27.82 -28.28 18.70
CA LEU A 230 29.23 -27.88 18.73
C LEU A 230 29.95 -28.40 19.97
N ALA A 231 29.34 -28.34 21.16
CA ALA A 231 29.94 -28.87 22.38
C ALA A 231 30.18 -30.40 22.27
N GLN A 232 29.22 -31.13 21.70
CA GLN A 232 29.37 -32.57 21.43
C GLN A 232 30.46 -32.85 20.39
N TRP A 233 30.56 -32.00 19.36
CA TRP A 233 31.60 -32.07 18.35
C TRP A 233 32.99 -31.87 18.97
N GLN A 234 33.17 -30.82 19.78
CA GLN A 234 34.42 -30.51 20.48
C GLN A 234 34.87 -31.61 21.46
N ALA A 235 33.92 -32.33 22.06
CA ALA A 235 34.20 -33.39 23.02
C ALA A 235 34.68 -34.71 22.39
N ARG A 236 34.64 -34.85 21.06
CA ARG A 236 35.03 -36.08 20.34
C ARG A 236 36.34 -35.87 19.60
N TYR A 237 37.22 -36.86 19.67
CA TYR A 237 38.40 -36.94 18.80
C TYR A 237 38.51 -38.33 18.16
N PRO A 238 38.73 -38.43 16.83
CA PRO A 238 38.66 -37.32 15.87
C PRO A 238 37.24 -36.73 15.83
N HIS A 239 37.13 -35.43 15.55
CA HIS A 239 35.86 -34.80 15.22
C HIS A 239 35.23 -35.53 14.02
N TRP A 240 33.90 -35.54 13.86
CA TRP A 240 33.28 -36.37 12.81
C TRP A 240 33.88 -36.08 11.42
N TYR A 241 34.56 -37.11 10.92
CA TYR A 241 35.17 -37.37 9.61
C TYR A 241 35.89 -36.24 8.87
#